data_AF-A0A9Q0WZK9-F1
#
_entry.id   AF-A0A9Q0WZK9-F1
#
_cell.length_a   1.000
_cell.length_b   1.000
_cell.length_c   1.000
_cell.angle_alpha   90.00
_cell.angle_beta   90.00
_cell.angle_gamma   90.00
#
_symmetry.space_group_name_H-M   'P 1'
#
loop_
_entity.id
_entity.type
_entity.pdbx_description
1 polymer ?
#
loop_
_entity_poly.entity_id
_entity_poly.type
_entity_poly.pdbx_seq_one_letter_code
_entity_poly.pdbx_strand_id
1 'polypeptide(L)'
;MDCKRYLKPEDIVEGSPNLNLAFVAQIFHQRNGLTTDSKKISFAEMMTDDVQTSREERCFRLWINSLGIVTYVNNVFEDVRNGWLLLEVLDKVSPGSVNWKQASKPPIKMPFRKVENCNQVIRIGRQMKFSLVNVAGNDFVQGNKKLILAFLWQLMRYNMLQLLKNLRSHSQGKEITDADILKWANNKIKHTGRTSKIMNFKDQSLSSGIFFLELLSAVEPRVVNWNLVTKGESDEEKRLNATYIISVARKLGCSIFLLPEDIMEVNQKMILTLAASIMYWSLQKAVEDGESSPSPSPSNGTCTATPDASPAPSVSGEDEISSLGGEVSNLNIDDAASDTTVSSQLVNEEFTAVE
;
A
#
# COMPACT_ATOMS: atom_id res chain seq x y z
N MET A 1 14.25 -14.49 36.34
CA MET A 1 13.27 -14.74 35.27
C MET A 1 13.77 -14.27 33.92
N ASP A 2 15.01 -13.79 33.78
CA ASP A 2 15.63 -13.29 32.54
C ASP A 2 14.85 -12.20 31.77
N CYS A 3 13.86 -11.58 32.40
CA CYS A 3 13.22 -10.37 31.88
C CYS A 3 14.22 -9.20 31.96
N LYS A 4 14.55 -8.60 30.81
CA LYS A 4 15.33 -7.35 30.70
C LYS A 4 14.59 -6.21 31.41
N ARG A 5 15.24 -5.57 32.38
CA ARG A 5 14.67 -4.45 33.13
C ARG A 5 14.81 -3.14 32.36
N TYR A 6 13.69 -2.53 31.96
CA TYR A 6 13.65 -1.20 31.34
C TYR A 6 12.66 -0.22 32.00
N LEU A 7 11.86 -0.69 32.97
CA LEU A 7 10.95 0.13 33.77
C LEU A 7 11.44 0.24 35.23
N LYS A 8 11.02 1.31 35.90
CA LYS A 8 11.29 1.58 37.31
C LYS A 8 10.05 1.31 38.18
N PRO A 9 10.20 1.17 39.51
CA PRO A 9 9.05 1.02 40.40
C PRO A 9 8.06 2.18 40.31
N GLU A 10 8.55 3.40 40.08
CA GLU A 10 7.71 4.60 39.92
C GLU A 10 6.74 4.46 38.74
N ASP A 11 7.22 3.96 37.58
CA ASP A 11 6.40 3.77 36.37
C ASP A 11 5.21 2.81 36.60
N ILE A 12 5.37 1.86 37.53
CA ILE A 12 4.33 0.89 37.89
C ILE A 12 3.29 1.57 38.78
N VAL A 13 3.72 2.25 39.85
CA VAL A 13 2.82 2.89 40.81
C VAL A 13 2.08 4.08 40.21
N GLU A 14 2.70 4.78 39.25
CA GLU A 14 2.07 5.86 38.48
C GLU A 14 1.09 5.34 37.41
N GLY A 15 1.06 4.03 37.15
CA GLY A 15 0.11 3.43 36.23
C GLY A 15 0.40 3.71 34.75
N SER A 16 1.65 3.87 34.36
CA SER A 16 2.02 4.16 32.96
C SER A 16 1.56 3.02 32.02
N PRO A 17 0.60 3.26 31.11
CA PRO A 17 -0.09 2.17 30.40
C PRO A 17 0.84 1.44 29.42
N ASN A 18 1.67 2.17 28.66
CA ASN A 18 2.57 1.58 27.67
C ASN A 18 3.72 0.80 28.31
N LEU A 19 4.29 1.33 29.40
CA LEU A 19 5.39 0.67 30.12
C LEU A 19 4.90 -0.60 30.83
N ASN A 20 3.72 -0.54 31.45
CA ASN A 20 3.11 -1.70 32.08
C ASN A 20 2.68 -2.76 31.06
N LEU A 21 2.10 -2.36 29.92
CA LEU A 21 1.77 -3.30 28.83
C LEU A 21 3.02 -4.01 28.31
N ALA A 22 4.08 -3.25 28.03
CA ALA A 22 5.34 -3.83 27.59
C ALA A 22 5.90 -4.80 28.65
N PHE A 23 5.79 -4.44 29.94
CA PHE A 23 6.32 -5.25 31.03
C PHE A 23 5.61 -6.60 31.11
N VAL A 24 4.28 -6.58 31.06
CA VAL A 24 3.45 -7.79 31.01
C VAL A 24 3.76 -8.62 29.76
N ALA A 25 3.89 -7.98 28.59
CA ALA A 25 4.24 -8.66 27.34
C ALA A 25 5.59 -9.38 27.42
N GLN A 26 6.57 -8.77 28.10
CA GLN A 26 7.88 -9.38 28.31
C GLN A 26 7.81 -10.59 29.24
N ILE A 27 7.08 -10.49 30.35
CA ILE A 27 6.85 -11.63 31.26
C ILE A 27 6.22 -12.77 30.48
N PHE A 28 5.19 -12.49 29.68
CA PHE A 28 4.52 -13.49 28.84
C PHE A 28 5.47 -14.13 27.83
N HIS A 29 6.31 -13.34 27.15
CA HIS A 29 7.29 -13.86 26.17
C HIS A 29 8.31 -14.82 26.81
N GLN A 30 8.79 -14.48 28.00
CA GLN A 30 9.81 -15.26 28.69
C GLN A 30 9.23 -16.46 29.45
N ARG A 31 8.01 -16.32 29.97
CA ARG A 31 7.33 -17.29 30.82
C ARG A 31 5.81 -17.21 30.61
N ASN A 32 5.33 -17.83 29.54
CA ASN A 32 3.89 -17.88 29.24
C ASN A 32 3.09 -18.81 30.17
N GLY A 33 3.76 -19.71 30.90
CA GLY A 33 3.11 -20.66 31.82
C GLY A 33 2.21 -21.69 31.14
N LEU A 34 2.32 -21.86 29.82
CA LEU A 34 1.54 -22.84 29.06
C LEU A 34 2.16 -24.24 29.20
N THR A 35 1.36 -25.24 29.53
CA THR A 35 1.80 -26.64 29.57
C THR A 35 1.94 -27.18 28.14
N THR A 36 3.02 -27.93 27.89
CA THR A 36 3.29 -28.55 26.58
C THR A 36 2.59 -29.90 26.41
N ASP A 37 1.43 -30.11 27.04
CA ASP A 37 0.71 -31.39 26.98
C ASP A 37 0.22 -31.67 25.55
N SER A 38 1.06 -32.34 24.78
CA SER A 38 0.90 -32.74 23.38
C SER A 38 -0.14 -33.87 23.17
N LYS A 39 -0.90 -34.23 24.21
CA LYS A 39 -1.93 -35.27 24.17
C LYS A 39 -3.34 -34.77 23.85
N LYS A 40 -3.53 -33.46 23.73
CA LYS A 40 -4.73 -32.89 23.13
C LYS A 40 -4.29 -32.26 21.82
N ILE A 41 -4.56 -32.93 20.69
CA ILE A 41 -4.56 -32.29 19.37
C ILE A 41 -5.33 -30.99 19.57
N SER A 42 -4.63 -29.88 19.44
CA SER A 42 -5.25 -28.60 19.77
C SER A 42 -6.36 -28.35 18.73
N PHE A 43 -7.48 -27.76 19.13
CA PHE A 43 -8.52 -27.36 18.17
C PHE A 43 -7.94 -26.51 17.01
N ALA A 44 -6.82 -25.82 17.23
CA ALA A 44 -6.08 -25.09 16.20
C ALA A 44 -5.34 -25.98 15.19
N GLU A 45 -4.99 -27.23 15.52
CA GLU A 45 -4.44 -28.20 14.55
C GLU A 45 -5.52 -28.86 13.70
N MET A 46 -6.79 -28.87 14.12
CA MET A 46 -7.91 -29.35 13.30
C MET A 46 -8.40 -28.27 12.30
N MET A 47 -8.07 -27.01 12.54
CA MET A 47 -8.33 -25.87 11.66
C MET A 47 -7.02 -25.45 10.99
N THR A 48 -6.37 -26.35 10.26
CA THR A 48 -5.23 -25.97 9.40
C THR A 48 -5.76 -25.06 8.29
N ASP A 49 -5.92 -23.77 8.62
CA ASP A 49 -6.02 -22.73 7.61
C ASP A 49 -4.80 -22.90 6.72
N ASP A 50 -5.08 -23.21 5.47
CA ASP A 50 -4.08 -23.46 4.45
C ASP A 50 -3.04 -22.33 4.47
N VAL A 51 -1.75 -22.69 4.44
CA VAL A 51 -0.63 -21.74 4.58
C VAL A 51 -0.75 -20.63 3.54
N GLN A 52 -1.23 -20.97 2.34
CA GLN A 52 -1.48 -20.02 1.27
C GLN A 52 -2.64 -19.08 1.59
N THR A 53 -3.75 -19.59 2.14
CA THR A 53 -4.88 -18.80 2.61
C THR A 53 -4.45 -17.77 3.67
N SER A 54 -3.60 -18.17 4.63
CA SER A 54 -3.04 -17.27 5.65
C SER A 54 -2.13 -16.18 5.05
N ARG A 55 -1.34 -16.54 4.03
CA ARG A 55 -0.47 -15.59 3.31
C ARG A 55 -1.29 -14.57 2.51
N GLU A 56 -2.30 -15.03 1.77
CA GLU A 56 -3.18 -14.15 0.99
C GLU A 56 -3.99 -13.21 1.90
N GLU A 57 -4.54 -13.71 3.02
CA GLU A 57 -5.23 -12.89 4.04
C GLU A 57 -4.34 -11.73 4.49
N ARG A 58 -3.11 -12.04 4.92
CA ARG A 58 -2.16 -11.03 5.39
C ARG A 58 -1.85 -10.00 4.31
N CYS A 59 -1.64 -10.45 3.07
CA CYS A 59 -1.36 -9.57 1.94
C CYS A 59 -2.51 -8.58 1.72
N PHE A 60 -3.75 -9.07 1.63
CA PHE A 60 -4.92 -8.22 1.43
C PHE A 60 -5.19 -7.30 2.62
N ARG A 61 -4.99 -7.78 3.85
CA ARG A 61 -5.15 -6.96 5.06
C ARG A 61 -4.22 -5.75 5.05
N LEU A 62 -2.94 -5.98 4.78
CA LEU A 62 -1.95 -4.90 4.73
C LEU A 62 -2.20 -3.96 3.55
N TRP A 63 -2.57 -4.51 2.39
CA TRP A 63 -2.95 -3.72 1.22
C TRP A 63 -4.14 -2.80 1.53
N ILE A 64 -5.25 -3.33 2.06
CA ILE A 64 -6.44 -2.54 2.39
C ILE A 64 -6.10 -1.44 3.40
N ASN A 65 -5.37 -1.77 4.48
CA ASN A 65 -4.96 -0.79 5.49
C ASN A 65 -4.03 0.30 4.93
N SER A 66 -3.36 0.06 3.81
CA SER A 66 -2.52 1.05 3.13
C SER A 66 -3.28 2.04 2.23
N LEU A 67 -4.56 1.77 1.91
CA LEU A 67 -5.36 2.60 1.00
C LEU A 67 -5.89 3.89 1.64
N GLY A 68 -5.67 4.10 2.95
CA GLY A 68 -6.19 5.25 3.68
C GLY A 68 -7.73 5.24 3.79
N ILE A 69 -8.32 4.06 3.97
CA ILE A 69 -9.72 3.91 4.38
C ILE A 69 -9.88 4.21 5.88
N VAL A 70 -11.12 4.47 6.31
CA VAL A 70 -11.42 4.82 7.71
C VAL A 70 -11.41 3.58 8.61
N THR A 71 -11.93 2.45 8.11
CA THR A 71 -11.99 1.21 8.87
C THR A 71 -10.64 0.50 8.88
N TYR A 72 -10.14 0.17 10.07
CA TYR A 72 -8.94 -0.67 10.22
C TYR A 72 -9.29 -2.16 10.14
N VAL A 73 -8.54 -2.91 9.35
CA VAL A 73 -8.76 -4.35 9.15
C VAL A 73 -7.84 -5.17 10.05
N ASN A 74 -8.45 -6.01 10.89
CA ASN A 74 -7.75 -6.95 11.77
C ASN A 74 -7.78 -8.37 11.22
N ASN A 75 -8.92 -8.79 10.66
CA ASN A 75 -9.10 -10.08 10.03
C ASN A 75 -10.02 -9.91 8.81
N VAL A 76 -9.45 -10.09 7.61
CA VAL A 76 -10.17 -9.89 6.35
C VAL A 76 -11.40 -10.79 6.25
N PHE A 77 -11.37 -12.02 6.75
CA PHE A 77 -12.49 -12.95 6.62
C PHE A 77 -13.69 -12.60 7.50
N GLU A 78 -13.47 -11.89 8.60
CA GLU A 78 -14.54 -11.46 9.50
C GLU A 78 -15.00 -10.02 9.20
N ASP A 79 -14.05 -9.11 9.01
CA ASP A 79 -14.33 -7.67 8.90
C ASP A 79 -15.08 -7.32 7.61
N VAL A 80 -14.94 -8.12 6.54
CA VAL A 80 -15.64 -7.90 5.25
C VAL A 80 -17.09 -8.39 5.24
N ARG A 81 -17.53 -9.19 6.22
CA ARG A 81 -18.80 -9.95 6.15
C ARG A 81 -20.05 -9.09 6.18
N ASN A 82 -19.94 -7.85 6.67
CA ASN A 82 -21.04 -6.89 6.66
C ASN A 82 -21.10 -6.04 5.38
N GLY A 83 -20.14 -6.22 4.48
CA GLY A 83 -20.01 -5.53 3.19
C GLY A 83 -19.51 -4.07 3.27
N TRP A 84 -19.51 -3.44 4.44
CA TRP A 84 -19.15 -2.02 4.60
C TRP A 84 -17.70 -1.75 4.18
N LEU A 85 -16.77 -2.55 4.73
CA LEU A 85 -15.34 -2.44 4.43
C LEU A 85 -15.07 -2.54 2.92
N LEU A 86 -15.74 -3.47 2.22
CA LEU A 86 -15.57 -3.64 0.78
C LEU A 86 -16.14 -2.48 -0.02
N LEU A 87 -17.22 -1.84 0.44
CA LEU A 87 -17.72 -0.61 -0.16
C LEU A 87 -16.70 0.53 -0.01
N GLU A 88 -16.09 0.70 1.17
CA GLU A 88 -15.04 1.72 1.36
C GLU A 88 -13.85 1.51 0.42
N VAL A 89 -13.39 0.26 0.28
CA VAL A 89 -12.29 -0.08 -0.64
C VAL A 89 -12.69 0.17 -2.10
N LEU A 90 -13.91 -0.20 -2.49
CA LEU A 90 -14.42 0.05 -3.85
C LEU A 90 -14.47 1.54 -4.18
N ASP A 91 -14.92 2.39 -3.25
CA ASP A 91 -14.99 3.84 -3.46
C ASP A 91 -13.60 4.48 -3.47
N LYS A 92 -12.63 3.94 -2.72
CA LYS A 92 -11.23 4.38 -2.84
C LYS A 92 -10.59 4.00 -4.17
N VAL A 93 -10.83 2.77 -4.63
CA VAL A 93 -10.25 2.25 -5.87
C VAL A 93 -10.92 2.83 -7.12
N SER A 94 -12.22 3.11 -7.03
CA SER A 94 -13.05 3.66 -8.09
C SER A 94 -14.03 4.69 -7.49
N PRO A 95 -13.58 5.96 -7.34
CA PRO A 95 -14.37 7.02 -6.74
C PRO A 95 -15.74 7.20 -7.42
N GLY A 96 -16.81 7.25 -6.62
CA GLY A 96 -18.18 7.41 -7.11
C GLY A 96 -18.84 6.10 -7.56
N SER A 97 -18.18 4.96 -7.41
CA SER A 97 -18.77 3.65 -7.72
C SER A 97 -19.83 3.21 -6.69
N VAL A 98 -19.76 3.74 -5.47
CA VAL A 98 -20.64 3.35 -4.36
C VAL A 98 -21.79 4.35 -4.21
N ASN A 99 -23.03 3.83 -4.21
CA ASN A 99 -24.19 4.56 -3.76
C ASN A 99 -24.33 4.44 -2.22
N TRP A 100 -23.77 5.41 -1.49
CA TRP A 100 -23.82 5.42 -0.03
C TRP A 100 -25.23 5.58 0.56
N LYS A 101 -26.21 6.05 -0.21
CA LYS A 101 -27.63 6.13 0.23
C LYS A 101 -28.28 4.75 0.37
N GLN A 102 -27.75 3.74 -0.32
CA GLN A 102 -28.22 2.35 -0.27
C GLN A 102 -27.36 1.49 0.66
N ALA A 103 -26.27 2.05 1.20
CA ALA A 103 -25.36 1.36 2.10
C ALA A 103 -25.78 1.55 3.57
N SER A 104 -25.61 0.51 4.38
CA SER A 104 -25.92 0.52 5.80
C SER A 104 -24.62 0.52 6.61
N LYS A 105 -24.38 1.58 7.40
CA LYS A 105 -23.18 1.73 8.22
C LYS A 105 -23.20 0.82 9.45
N PRO A 106 -22.07 0.20 9.85
CA PRO A 106 -21.94 -0.54 11.10
C PRO A 106 -22.19 0.35 12.35
N PRO A 107 -22.67 -0.23 13.48
CA PRO A 107 -22.98 -1.65 13.68
C PRO A 107 -24.33 -2.06 13.04
N ILE A 108 -24.32 -3.15 12.25
CA ILE A 108 -25.50 -3.65 11.54
C ILE A 108 -26.16 -4.80 12.33
N LYS A 109 -27.30 -4.52 12.95
CA LYS A 109 -28.09 -5.53 13.68
C LYS A 109 -28.90 -6.44 12.75
N MET A 110 -29.55 -5.87 11.73
CA MET A 110 -30.45 -6.62 10.85
C MET A 110 -29.67 -7.38 9.77
N PRO A 111 -29.78 -8.73 9.66
CA PRO A 111 -29.01 -9.52 8.71
C PRO A 111 -29.19 -9.11 7.24
N PHE A 112 -30.42 -8.74 6.84
CA PHE A 112 -30.70 -8.36 5.45
C PHE A 112 -29.91 -7.12 5.00
N ARG A 113 -29.60 -6.19 5.93
CA ARG A 113 -28.79 -4.99 5.65
C ARG A 113 -27.34 -5.34 5.31
N LYS A 114 -26.79 -6.41 5.90
CA LYS A 114 -25.48 -6.95 5.52
C LYS A 114 -25.52 -7.51 4.10
N VAL A 115 -26.58 -8.25 3.78
CA VAL A 115 -26.79 -8.83 2.45
C VAL A 115 -26.96 -7.72 1.40
N GLU A 116 -27.68 -6.63 1.70
CA GLU A 116 -27.82 -5.47 0.82
C GLU A 116 -26.46 -4.83 0.48
N ASN A 117 -25.63 -4.57 1.51
CA ASN A 117 -24.27 -4.06 1.31
C ASN A 117 -23.45 -5.01 0.41
N CYS A 118 -23.42 -6.31 0.73
CA CYS A 118 -22.67 -7.28 -0.06
C CYS A 118 -23.23 -7.43 -1.49
N ASN A 119 -24.54 -7.33 -1.70
CA ASN A 119 -25.14 -7.33 -3.04
C ASN A 119 -24.69 -6.12 -3.85
N GLN A 120 -24.58 -4.95 -3.23
CA GLN A 120 -24.02 -3.76 -3.87
C GLN A 120 -22.54 -3.96 -4.25
N VAL A 121 -21.73 -4.57 -3.37
CA VAL A 121 -20.33 -4.93 -3.66
C VAL A 121 -20.24 -5.82 -4.91
N ILE A 122 -21.04 -6.88 -4.98
CA ILE A 122 -21.06 -7.79 -6.14
C ILE A 122 -21.53 -7.07 -7.40
N ARG A 123 -22.56 -6.22 -7.30
CA ARG A 123 -23.06 -5.41 -8.43
C ARG A 123 -21.97 -4.51 -9.00
N ILE A 124 -21.25 -3.78 -8.14
CA ILE A 124 -20.14 -2.90 -8.55
C ILE A 124 -19.02 -3.73 -9.18
N GLY A 125 -18.63 -4.85 -8.56
CA GLY A 125 -17.64 -5.77 -9.13
C GLY A 125 -18.00 -6.24 -10.54
N ARG A 126 -19.27 -6.59 -10.79
CA ARG A 126 -19.75 -6.96 -12.14
C ARG A 126 -19.66 -5.79 -13.14
N GLN A 127 -19.97 -4.57 -12.70
CA GLN A 127 -19.83 -3.36 -13.52
C GLN A 127 -18.36 -3.12 -13.91
N MET A 128 -17.43 -3.42 -12.99
CA MET A 128 -15.98 -3.39 -13.19
C MET A 128 -15.43 -4.63 -13.93
N LYS A 129 -16.32 -5.47 -14.48
CA LYS A 129 -16.00 -6.68 -15.26
C LYS A 129 -15.26 -7.77 -14.47
N PHE A 130 -15.50 -7.85 -13.16
CA PHE A 130 -14.99 -8.96 -12.36
C PHE A 130 -15.72 -10.26 -12.71
N SER A 131 -14.97 -11.36 -12.78
CA SER A 131 -15.51 -12.72 -12.90
C SER A 131 -16.20 -13.15 -11.61
N LEU A 132 -17.50 -12.86 -11.49
CA LEU A 132 -18.35 -13.16 -10.32
C LEU A 132 -19.51 -14.09 -10.71
N VAL A 133 -19.19 -15.13 -11.48
CA VAL A 133 -20.16 -16.15 -11.93
C VAL A 133 -20.63 -16.96 -10.72
N ASN A 134 -21.95 -17.06 -10.54
CA ASN A 134 -22.57 -17.75 -9.41
C ASN A 134 -22.13 -17.24 -8.02
N VAL A 135 -21.76 -15.96 -7.92
CA VAL A 135 -21.45 -15.30 -6.65
C VAL A 135 -22.57 -14.32 -6.27
N ALA A 136 -23.04 -14.41 -5.04
CA ALA A 136 -24.07 -13.56 -4.45
C ALA A 136 -23.56 -12.85 -3.18
N GLY A 137 -24.24 -11.80 -2.73
CA GLY A 137 -23.84 -11.08 -1.52
C GLY A 137 -23.87 -11.96 -0.26
N ASN A 138 -24.76 -12.95 -0.21
CA ASN A 138 -24.87 -13.87 0.93
C ASN A 138 -23.62 -14.74 1.12
N ASP A 139 -22.88 -15.06 0.05
CA ASP A 139 -21.62 -15.81 0.16
C ASP A 139 -20.58 -15.07 1.03
N PHE A 140 -20.60 -13.74 0.97
CA PHE A 140 -19.68 -12.88 1.72
C PHE A 140 -20.14 -12.74 3.17
N VAL A 141 -21.45 -12.63 3.40
CA VAL A 141 -22.04 -12.65 4.76
C VAL A 141 -21.72 -13.98 5.46
N GLN A 142 -21.75 -15.09 4.73
CA GLN A 142 -21.37 -16.41 5.23
C GLN A 142 -19.86 -16.58 5.45
N GLY A 143 -19.02 -15.65 4.99
CA GLY A 143 -17.57 -15.71 5.18
C GLY A 143 -16.88 -16.71 4.26
N ASN A 144 -17.37 -16.90 3.04
CA ASN A 144 -16.75 -17.80 2.07
C ASN A 144 -15.34 -17.31 1.68
N LYS A 145 -14.31 -17.84 2.35
CA LYS A 145 -12.90 -17.41 2.21
C LYS A 145 -12.45 -17.40 0.76
N LYS A 146 -12.76 -18.45 -0.01
CA LYS A 146 -12.36 -18.57 -1.42
C LYS A 146 -12.91 -17.44 -2.28
N LEU A 147 -14.19 -17.11 -2.11
CA LEU A 147 -14.84 -16.05 -2.89
C LEU A 147 -14.37 -14.66 -2.46
N ILE A 148 -14.12 -14.46 -1.16
CA ILE A 148 -13.54 -13.22 -0.63
C ILE A 148 -12.14 -12.99 -1.21
N LEU A 149 -11.24 -13.99 -1.15
CA LEU A 149 -9.88 -13.87 -1.70
C LEU A 149 -9.88 -13.65 -3.21
N ALA A 150 -10.77 -14.34 -3.95
CA ALA A 150 -10.92 -14.13 -5.39
C ALA A 150 -11.35 -12.69 -5.71
N PHE A 151 -12.33 -12.15 -4.99
CA PHE A 151 -12.78 -10.77 -5.16
C PHE A 151 -11.69 -9.76 -4.83
N LEU A 152 -11.01 -9.92 -3.70
CA LEU A 152 -9.94 -9.02 -3.27
C LEU A 152 -8.75 -9.02 -4.22
N TRP A 153 -8.38 -10.19 -4.76
CA TRP A 153 -7.38 -10.29 -5.82
C TRP A 153 -7.78 -9.45 -7.04
N GLN A 154 -9.01 -9.62 -7.53
CA GLN A 154 -9.49 -8.88 -8.69
C GLN A 154 -9.54 -7.37 -8.43
N LEU A 155 -9.90 -6.96 -7.22
CA LEU A 155 -9.92 -5.56 -6.82
C LEU A 155 -8.52 -4.95 -6.74
N MET A 156 -7.57 -5.66 -6.12
CA MET A 156 -6.17 -5.26 -6.07
C MET A 156 -5.55 -5.16 -7.47
N ARG A 157 -5.78 -6.16 -8.32
CA ARG A 157 -5.34 -6.14 -9.72
C ARG A 157 -5.96 -4.98 -10.49
N TYR A 158 -7.25 -4.73 -10.32
CA TYR A 158 -7.93 -3.60 -10.95
C TYR A 158 -7.31 -2.27 -10.53
N ASN A 159 -7.12 -2.05 -9.22
CA ASN A 159 -6.52 -0.83 -8.69
C ASN A 159 -5.14 -0.56 -9.31
N MET A 160 -4.27 -1.57 -9.34
CA MET A 160 -2.95 -1.50 -9.96
C MET A 160 -3.01 -1.13 -11.44
N LEU A 161 -3.94 -1.71 -12.21
CA LEU A 161 -4.09 -1.38 -13.63
C LEU A 161 -4.63 0.04 -13.87
N GLN A 162 -5.54 0.52 -13.01
CA GLN A 162 -6.00 1.92 -13.09
C GLN A 162 -4.87 2.90 -12.80
N LEU A 163 -4.05 2.61 -11.78
CA LEU A 163 -2.87 3.42 -11.45
C LEU A 163 -1.91 3.51 -12.65
N LEU A 164 -1.60 2.39 -13.30
CA LEU A 164 -0.76 2.38 -14.50
C LEU A 164 -1.40 3.12 -15.68
N LYS A 165 -2.72 2.99 -15.86
CA LYS A 165 -3.45 3.67 -16.94
C LYS A 165 -3.36 5.19 -16.80
N ASN A 166 -3.47 5.70 -15.58
CA ASN A 166 -3.46 7.14 -15.31
C ASN A 166 -2.09 7.80 -15.58
N LEU A 167 -0.99 7.05 -15.53
CA LEU A 167 0.36 7.59 -15.77
C LEU A 167 0.79 7.64 -17.23
N ARG A 168 0.14 6.87 -18.10
CA ARG A 168 0.55 6.81 -19.50
C ARG A 168 -0.10 7.98 -20.25
N SER A 169 0.62 9.10 -20.33
CA SER A 169 0.26 10.28 -21.13
C SER A 169 -0.09 9.97 -22.60
N HIS A 170 0.43 8.85 -23.13
CA HIS A 170 0.24 8.39 -24.51
C HIS A 170 -0.66 7.15 -24.65
N SER A 171 -1.41 6.72 -23.61
CA SER A 171 -2.48 5.73 -23.85
C SER A 171 -3.59 6.44 -24.59
N GLN A 172 -3.67 6.23 -25.89
CA GLN A 172 -4.85 6.54 -26.72
C GLN A 172 -6.05 5.67 -26.27
N GLY A 173 -6.48 5.77 -25.01
CA GLY A 173 -7.55 4.98 -24.42
C GLY A 173 -7.28 3.48 -24.26
N LYS A 174 -6.13 2.95 -24.70
CA LYS A 174 -5.85 1.51 -24.65
C LYS A 174 -5.64 1.01 -23.21
N GLU A 175 -6.43 0.02 -22.81
CA GLU A 175 -6.30 -0.66 -21.52
C GLU A 175 -4.93 -1.33 -21.36
N ILE A 176 -4.35 -1.24 -20.17
CA ILE A 176 -3.09 -1.93 -19.84
C ILE A 176 -3.42 -3.36 -19.43
N THR A 177 -2.75 -4.29 -20.09
CA THR A 177 -2.89 -5.72 -19.85
C THR A 177 -1.65 -6.30 -19.18
N ASP A 178 -1.77 -7.50 -18.62
CA ASP A 178 -0.63 -8.23 -18.03
C ASP A 178 0.47 -8.46 -19.08
N ALA A 179 0.11 -8.64 -20.35
CA ALA A 179 1.05 -8.75 -21.46
C ALA A 179 1.83 -7.45 -21.73
N ASP A 180 1.20 -6.28 -21.52
CA ASP A 180 1.89 -5.00 -21.65
C ASP A 180 2.93 -4.80 -20.55
N ILE A 181 2.63 -5.24 -19.31
CA ILE A 181 3.57 -5.18 -18.17
C ILE A 181 4.75 -6.12 -18.43
N LEU A 182 4.47 -7.35 -18.91
CA LEU A 182 5.50 -8.31 -19.28
C LEU A 182 6.42 -7.78 -20.38
N LYS A 183 5.83 -7.21 -21.45
CA LYS A 183 6.58 -6.63 -22.56
C LYS A 183 7.42 -5.45 -22.09
N TRP A 184 6.86 -4.59 -21.25
CA TRP A 184 7.58 -3.47 -20.66
C TRP A 184 8.80 -3.94 -19.85
N ALA A 185 8.63 -4.93 -18.96
CA ALA A 185 9.72 -5.40 -18.10
C ALA A 185 10.88 -5.98 -18.92
N ASN A 186 10.57 -6.87 -19.88
CA ASN A 186 11.56 -7.44 -20.78
C ASN A 186 12.27 -6.37 -21.63
N ASN A 187 11.52 -5.40 -22.16
CA ASN A 187 12.11 -4.31 -22.92
C ASN A 187 13.02 -3.45 -22.04
N LYS A 188 12.60 -3.11 -20.81
CA LYS A 188 13.37 -2.25 -19.90
C LYS A 188 14.75 -2.85 -19.61
N ILE A 189 14.82 -4.16 -19.36
CA ILE A 189 16.10 -4.88 -19.18
C ILE A 189 16.92 -4.92 -20.48
N LYS A 190 16.27 -5.19 -21.63
CA LYS A 190 16.97 -5.25 -22.92
C LYS A 190 17.72 -3.94 -23.25
N HIS A 191 17.18 -2.78 -22.88
CA HIS A 191 17.83 -1.48 -23.12
C HIS A 191 19.11 -1.28 -22.29
N THR A 192 19.34 -2.06 -21.23
CA THR A 192 20.60 -2.02 -20.47
C THR A 192 21.65 -2.99 -20.99
N GLY A 193 21.40 -3.66 -22.13
CA GLY A 193 22.31 -4.66 -22.71
C GLY A 193 22.30 -6.02 -22.01
N ARG A 194 21.40 -6.24 -21.04
CA ARG A 194 21.23 -7.53 -20.37
C ARG A 194 20.33 -8.46 -21.17
N THR A 195 20.54 -9.77 -21.02
CA THR A 195 19.87 -10.81 -21.81
C THR A 195 18.70 -11.48 -21.09
N SER A 196 18.52 -11.24 -19.79
CA SER A 196 17.44 -11.87 -19.03
C SER A 196 16.08 -11.46 -19.59
N LYS A 197 15.24 -12.47 -19.79
CA LYS A 197 13.90 -12.32 -20.34
C LYS A 197 13.02 -13.42 -19.77
N ILE A 198 11.77 -13.09 -19.49
CA ILE A 198 10.74 -14.04 -19.08
C ILE A 198 9.65 -14.16 -20.15
N MET A 199 9.08 -15.35 -20.27
CA MET A 199 7.99 -15.60 -21.23
C MET A 199 6.60 -15.33 -20.65
N ASN A 200 6.47 -15.44 -19.32
CA ASN A 200 5.25 -15.14 -18.57
C ASN A 200 5.58 -15.00 -17.06
N PHE A 201 4.61 -14.59 -16.25
CA PHE A 201 4.78 -14.43 -14.80
C PHE A 201 4.72 -15.74 -13.99
N LYS A 202 4.75 -16.91 -14.66
CA LYS A 202 4.89 -18.25 -14.05
C LYS A 202 6.23 -18.90 -14.38
N ASP A 203 7.13 -18.17 -15.03
CA ASP A 203 8.43 -18.69 -15.46
C ASP A 203 9.30 -19.05 -14.24
N GLN A 204 9.72 -20.32 -14.12
CA GLN A 204 10.45 -20.79 -12.94
C GLN A 204 11.80 -20.09 -12.74
N SER A 205 12.38 -19.52 -13.81
CA SER A 205 13.61 -18.72 -13.73
C SER A 205 13.47 -17.50 -12.80
N LEU A 206 12.24 -17.01 -12.58
CA LEU A 206 11.93 -15.93 -11.64
C LEU A 206 12.33 -16.25 -10.20
N SER A 207 12.33 -17.53 -9.82
CA SER A 207 12.68 -17.96 -8.46
C SER A 207 14.10 -17.60 -8.04
N SER A 208 15.02 -17.42 -9.01
CA SER A 208 16.39 -16.95 -8.75
C SER A 208 16.45 -15.51 -8.24
N GLY A 209 15.43 -14.70 -8.54
CA GLY A 209 15.40 -13.26 -8.27
C GLY A 209 16.22 -12.39 -9.23
N ILE A 210 17.10 -12.98 -10.05
CA ILE A 210 18.01 -12.23 -10.94
C ILE A 210 17.24 -11.30 -11.89
N PHE A 211 16.16 -11.77 -12.50
CA PHE A 211 15.33 -10.97 -13.39
C PHE A 211 14.84 -9.66 -12.72
N PHE A 212 14.39 -9.74 -11.47
CA PHE A 212 13.89 -8.57 -10.74
C PHE A 212 15.01 -7.63 -10.30
N LEU A 213 16.17 -8.16 -9.90
CA LEU A 213 17.33 -7.32 -9.57
C LEU A 213 17.84 -6.58 -10.81
N GLU A 214 17.85 -7.24 -11.97
CA GLU A 214 18.18 -6.60 -13.23
C GLU A 214 17.15 -5.54 -13.62
N LEU A 215 15.84 -5.83 -13.45
CA LEU A 215 14.77 -4.87 -13.70
C LEU A 215 14.87 -3.64 -12.81
N LEU A 216 15.08 -3.83 -11.50
CA LEU A 216 15.26 -2.74 -10.53
C LEU A 216 16.49 -1.90 -10.88
N SER A 217 17.61 -2.54 -11.22
CA SER A 217 18.82 -1.86 -11.68
C SER A 217 18.63 -1.14 -13.03
N ALA A 218 17.75 -1.63 -13.90
CA ALA A 218 17.42 -0.95 -15.16
C ALA A 218 16.51 0.27 -14.93
N VAL A 219 15.69 0.24 -13.88
CA VAL A 219 14.81 1.34 -13.49
C VAL A 219 15.57 2.43 -12.75
N GLU A 220 16.43 2.06 -11.80
CA GLU A 220 17.33 2.96 -11.09
C GLU A 220 18.66 2.24 -10.82
N PRO A 221 19.74 2.55 -11.55
CA PRO A 221 21.01 1.85 -11.42
C PRO A 221 21.61 1.87 -10.01
N ARG A 222 21.33 2.91 -9.21
CA ARG A 222 21.98 3.11 -7.90
C ARG A 222 21.39 2.29 -6.76
N VAL A 223 20.23 1.65 -6.94
CA VAL A 223 19.57 0.95 -5.83
C VAL A 223 19.98 -0.51 -5.66
N VAL A 224 20.63 -1.12 -6.64
CA VAL A 224 21.10 -2.51 -6.59
C VAL A 224 22.61 -2.55 -6.42
N ASN A 225 23.07 -3.12 -5.30
CA ASN A 225 24.45 -3.47 -5.05
C ASN A 225 24.68 -4.94 -5.44
N TRP A 226 25.34 -5.14 -6.57
CA TRP A 226 25.60 -6.47 -7.13
C TRP A 226 26.53 -7.34 -6.26
N ASN A 227 27.29 -6.76 -5.33
CA ASN A 227 28.11 -7.53 -4.39
C ASN A 227 27.27 -8.30 -3.36
N LEU A 228 26.00 -7.91 -3.15
CA LEU A 228 25.07 -8.59 -2.26
C LEU A 228 24.20 -9.62 -3.00
N VAL A 229 24.27 -9.64 -4.34
CA VAL A 229 23.44 -10.51 -5.18
C VAL A 229 24.10 -11.87 -5.31
N THR A 230 23.33 -12.91 -5.02
CA THR A 230 23.74 -14.31 -5.19
C THR A 230 23.24 -14.87 -6.52
N LYS A 231 23.70 -16.05 -6.92
CA LYS A 231 23.25 -16.68 -8.18
C LYS A 231 21.79 -17.13 -8.14
N GLY A 232 21.26 -17.44 -6.95
CA GLY A 232 19.89 -17.92 -6.78
C GLY A 232 19.71 -19.38 -7.20
N GLU A 233 20.74 -20.21 -6.98
CA GLU A 233 20.71 -21.64 -7.30
C GLU A 233 20.10 -22.43 -6.13
N SER A 234 20.58 -22.17 -4.90
CA SER A 234 20.06 -22.78 -3.67
C SER A 234 18.88 -22.01 -3.09
N ASP A 235 18.07 -22.65 -2.23
CA ASP A 235 16.93 -21.99 -1.60
C ASP A 235 17.33 -20.84 -0.66
N GLU A 236 18.49 -20.95 -0.02
CA GLU A 236 19.05 -19.88 0.82
C GLU A 236 19.43 -18.65 -0.04
N GLU A 237 20.12 -18.88 -1.16
CA GLU A 237 20.47 -17.83 -2.12
C GLU A 237 19.23 -17.14 -2.70
N LYS A 238 18.23 -17.92 -3.14
CA LYS A 238 16.96 -17.38 -3.63
C LYS A 238 16.26 -16.54 -2.58
N ARG A 239 16.29 -16.98 -1.31
CA ARG A 239 15.69 -16.24 -0.19
C ARG A 239 16.41 -14.93 0.09
N LEU A 240 17.74 -14.92 0.03
CA LEU A 240 18.55 -13.70 0.15
C LEU A 240 18.21 -12.71 -0.97
N ASN A 241 18.18 -13.18 -2.22
CA ASN A 241 17.81 -12.35 -3.37
C ASN A 241 16.38 -11.83 -3.25
N ALA A 242 15.41 -12.68 -2.91
CA ALA A 242 14.00 -12.30 -2.75
C ALA A 242 13.78 -11.26 -1.65
N THR A 243 14.44 -11.43 -0.50
CA THR A 243 14.42 -10.45 0.60
C THR A 243 15.02 -9.12 0.16
N TYR A 244 16.13 -9.17 -0.58
CA TYR A 244 16.78 -7.97 -1.10
C TYR A 244 15.92 -7.23 -2.13
N ILE A 245 15.27 -7.96 -3.06
CA ILE A 245 14.32 -7.40 -4.05
C ILE A 245 13.21 -6.63 -3.35
N ILE A 246 12.59 -7.19 -2.31
CA ILE A 246 11.49 -6.55 -1.58
C ILE A 246 11.97 -5.26 -0.91
N SER A 247 13.13 -5.29 -0.24
CA SER A 247 13.71 -4.10 0.39
C SER A 247 14.03 -3.01 -0.62
N VAL A 248 14.63 -3.36 -1.76
CA VAL A 248 14.99 -2.40 -2.81
C VAL A 248 13.74 -1.81 -3.47
N ALA A 249 12.75 -2.63 -3.80
CA ALA A 249 11.50 -2.15 -4.40
C ALA A 249 10.75 -1.20 -3.44
N ARG A 250 10.67 -1.53 -2.14
CA ARG A 250 10.10 -0.62 -1.14
C ARG A 250 10.91 0.66 -0.97
N LYS A 251 12.25 0.58 -1.04
CA LYS A 251 13.13 1.76 -1.01
C LYS A 251 12.87 2.71 -2.20
N LEU A 252 12.54 2.18 -3.37
CA LEU A 252 12.09 3.01 -4.49
C LEU A 252 10.75 3.69 -4.21
N GLY A 253 9.89 3.08 -3.38
CA GLY A 253 8.54 3.57 -3.10
C GLY A 253 7.44 2.66 -3.63
N CYS A 254 7.78 1.44 -4.06
CA CYS A 254 6.76 0.45 -4.44
C CYS A 254 5.98 -0.01 -3.20
N SER A 255 4.68 0.27 -3.17
CA SER A 255 3.78 -0.21 -2.11
C SER A 255 3.37 -1.67 -2.37
N ILE A 256 4.20 -2.60 -1.87
CA ILE A 256 4.07 -4.05 -2.10
C ILE A 256 4.00 -4.85 -0.79
N PHE A 257 3.20 -5.92 -0.82
CA PHE A 257 2.86 -6.73 0.36
C PHE A 257 3.20 -8.22 0.23
N LEU A 258 3.88 -8.62 -0.86
CA LEU A 258 4.36 -9.98 -1.03
C LEU A 258 5.50 -10.35 -0.06
N LEU A 259 5.69 -11.64 0.15
CA LEU A 259 6.77 -12.21 0.94
C LEU A 259 7.90 -12.76 0.05
N PRO A 260 9.11 -13.00 0.59
CA PRO A 260 10.19 -13.64 -0.17
C PRO A 260 9.76 -14.97 -0.79
N GLU A 261 8.97 -15.76 -0.06
CA GLU A 261 8.44 -17.05 -0.51
C GLU A 261 7.58 -16.92 -1.78
N ASP A 262 6.86 -15.81 -1.96
CA ASP A 262 6.05 -15.58 -3.18
C ASP A 262 6.93 -15.42 -4.43
N ILE A 263 8.17 -14.97 -4.29
CA ILE A 263 9.14 -14.90 -5.41
C ILE A 263 9.76 -16.27 -5.64
N MET A 264 10.18 -16.94 -4.56
CA MET A 264 10.81 -18.26 -4.62
C MET A 264 9.89 -19.32 -5.25
N GLU A 265 8.62 -19.32 -4.85
CA GLU A 265 7.57 -20.23 -5.33
C GLU A 265 6.94 -19.76 -6.66
N VAL A 266 7.33 -18.59 -7.17
CA VAL A 266 6.79 -17.98 -8.40
C VAL A 266 5.27 -17.83 -8.36
N ASN A 267 4.78 -17.20 -7.29
CA ASN A 267 3.36 -16.86 -7.15
C ASN A 267 3.00 -15.76 -8.16
N GLN A 268 2.46 -16.18 -9.31
CA GLN A 268 2.15 -15.30 -10.45
C GLN A 268 1.39 -14.02 -10.10
N LYS A 269 0.48 -14.07 -9.10
CA LYS A 269 -0.32 -12.90 -8.69
C LYS A 269 0.57 -11.83 -8.06
N MET A 270 1.49 -12.27 -7.19
CA MET A 270 2.42 -11.41 -6.48
C MET A 270 3.55 -10.94 -7.40
N ILE A 271 4.05 -11.80 -8.29
CA ILE A 271 5.03 -11.44 -9.33
C ILE A 271 4.47 -10.34 -10.25
N LEU A 272 3.23 -10.49 -10.73
CA LEU A 272 2.56 -9.47 -11.54
C LEU A 272 2.47 -8.14 -10.77
N THR A 273 2.05 -8.20 -9.50
CA THR A 273 1.92 -7.01 -8.63
C THR A 273 3.26 -6.30 -8.44
N LEU A 274 4.34 -7.06 -8.22
CA LEU A 274 5.70 -6.52 -8.08
C LEU A 274 6.15 -5.83 -9.38
N ALA A 275 6.04 -6.51 -10.52
CA ALA A 275 6.46 -5.97 -11.81
C ALA A 275 5.68 -4.68 -12.17
N ALA A 276 4.37 -4.69 -11.93
CA ALA A 276 3.51 -3.54 -12.15
C ALA A 276 3.82 -2.37 -11.21
N SER A 277 4.15 -2.63 -9.94
CA SER A 277 4.52 -1.58 -8.98
C SER A 277 5.85 -0.91 -9.37
N ILE A 278 6.83 -1.71 -9.83
CA ILE A 278 8.09 -1.20 -10.36
C ILE A 278 7.85 -0.37 -11.64
N MET A 279 6.97 -0.85 -12.53
CA MET A 279 6.57 -0.12 -13.74
C MET A 279 5.92 1.22 -13.39
N TYR A 280 4.99 1.22 -12.43
CA TYR A 280 4.29 2.42 -11.98
C TYR A 280 5.29 3.49 -11.53
N TRP A 281 6.19 3.13 -10.61
CA TRP A 281 7.23 4.05 -10.14
C TRP A 281 8.11 4.57 -11.28
N SER A 282 8.56 3.68 -12.17
CA SER A 282 9.41 4.08 -13.30
C SER A 282 8.72 5.04 -14.26
N LEU A 283 7.40 4.94 -14.42
CA LEU A 283 6.63 5.84 -15.28
C LEU A 283 6.36 7.19 -14.61
N GLN A 284 6.15 7.22 -13.29
CA GLN A 284 6.00 8.48 -12.55
C GLN A 284 7.24 9.36 -12.70
N LYS A 285 8.43 8.77 -12.53
CA LYS A 285 9.69 9.50 -12.68
C LYS A 285 9.87 10.12 -14.06
N ALA A 286 9.48 9.39 -15.11
CA ALA A 286 9.56 9.91 -16.47
C ALA A 286 8.63 11.12 -16.73
N VAL A 287 7.49 11.21 -16.01
CA VAL A 287 6.60 12.38 -16.08
C VAL A 287 7.21 13.57 -15.35
N GLU A 288 7.73 13.35 -14.14
CA GLU A 288 8.41 14.39 -13.35
C GLU A 288 9.62 14.98 -14.08
N ASP A 289 10.47 14.14 -14.67
CA ASP A 289 11.65 14.59 -15.42
C ASP A 289 11.25 15.33 -16.71
N GLY A 290 10.17 14.91 -17.37
CA GLY A 290 9.66 15.52 -18.61
C GLY A 290 9.06 16.92 -18.43
N GLU A 291 8.46 17.21 -17.27
CA GLU A 291 7.92 18.55 -16.96
C GLU A 291 9.00 19.55 -16.51
N SER A 292 10.20 19.07 -16.17
CA SER A 292 11.31 19.90 -15.69
C SER A 292 12.25 20.48 -16.76
N SER A 293 11.94 20.30 -18.06
CA SER A 293 12.73 20.86 -19.17
C SER A 293 12.30 22.30 -19.53
N PRO A 294 13.22 23.30 -19.58
CA PRO A 294 12.84 24.67 -19.92
C PRO A 294 12.48 24.79 -21.40
N SER A 295 11.42 25.53 -21.69
CA SER A 295 10.92 25.82 -23.04
C SER A 295 11.99 26.49 -23.91
N PRO A 296 12.10 26.17 -25.22
CA PRO A 296 13.00 26.88 -26.10
C PRO A 296 12.45 28.28 -26.39
N SER A 297 13.31 29.29 -26.21
CA SER A 297 13.05 30.68 -26.58
C SER A 297 12.70 30.79 -28.08
N PRO A 298 11.73 31.62 -28.48
CA PRO A 298 11.40 31.79 -29.89
C PRO A 298 12.49 32.61 -30.58
N SER A 299 13.26 31.98 -31.46
CA SER A 299 14.13 32.65 -32.42
C SER A 299 13.28 33.21 -33.57
N ASN A 300 12.98 34.51 -33.52
CA ASN A 300 12.52 35.25 -34.69
C ASN A 300 13.74 35.70 -35.51
N GLY A 301 13.87 35.16 -36.72
CA GLY A 301 14.81 35.66 -37.73
C GLY A 301 14.05 36.18 -38.94
N THR A 302 14.24 37.44 -39.30
CA THR A 302 14.16 37.91 -40.70
C THR A 302 15.05 39.13 -40.87
N CYS A 303 15.93 39.08 -41.88
CA CYS A 303 16.90 40.08 -42.26
C CYS A 303 16.28 41.24 -43.05
N THR A 304 16.81 42.47 -42.95
CA THR A 304 16.99 43.40 -44.09
C THR A 304 17.84 44.63 -43.72
N ALA A 305 18.90 44.84 -44.53
CA ALA A 305 19.66 46.05 -44.92
C ALA A 305 19.94 47.24 -43.96
N THR A 306 21.23 47.61 -43.90
CA THR A 306 21.88 48.87 -43.47
C THR A 306 21.61 50.05 -44.45
N PRO A 307 22.11 51.31 -44.26
CA PRO A 307 23.03 51.87 -43.26
C PRO A 307 22.59 53.23 -42.63
N ASP A 308 23.28 53.74 -41.59
CA ASP A 308 24.15 54.96 -41.65
C ASP A 308 24.52 55.55 -40.26
N ALA A 309 25.75 56.08 -40.19
CA ALA A 309 26.36 57.06 -39.26
C ALA A 309 26.41 56.88 -37.71
N SER A 310 27.65 56.87 -37.19
CA SER A 310 28.11 57.13 -35.79
C SER A 310 27.87 58.60 -35.34
N PRO A 311 28.36 59.13 -34.18
CA PRO A 311 28.93 58.52 -32.94
C PRO A 311 28.50 59.16 -31.55
N ALA A 312 28.69 58.40 -30.46
CA ALA A 312 29.23 58.78 -29.11
C ALA A 312 28.56 59.90 -28.23
N PRO A 313 29.08 60.26 -27.03
CA PRO A 313 29.02 59.51 -25.75
C PRO A 313 28.69 60.40 -24.50
N SER A 314 28.39 59.81 -23.33
CA SER A 314 28.63 60.40 -21.97
C SER A 314 28.09 59.42 -20.89
N VAL A 315 28.89 58.85 -19.96
CA VAL A 315 29.52 59.45 -18.75
C VAL A 315 28.41 60.06 -17.87
N SER A 316 28.16 59.74 -16.59
CA SER A 316 28.99 59.30 -15.45
C SER A 316 28.09 59.10 -14.23
N GLY A 317 28.52 58.21 -13.32
CA GLY A 317 28.44 58.38 -11.85
C GLY A 317 27.59 57.32 -11.14
N GLU A 318 28.12 56.44 -10.29
CA GLU A 318 28.74 56.72 -8.96
C GLU A 318 27.79 57.62 -8.14
N ASP A 319 27.23 57.25 -6.99
CA ASP A 319 27.79 56.45 -5.90
C ASP A 319 26.70 56.11 -4.87
N GLU A 320 26.93 55.02 -4.13
CA GLU A 320 26.82 54.88 -2.65
C GLU A 320 25.54 55.31 -1.88
N ILE A 321 25.14 54.79 -0.72
CA ILE A 321 25.51 53.72 0.22
C ILE A 321 24.38 53.70 1.27
N SER A 322 24.32 52.61 2.03
CA SER A 322 23.80 52.47 3.42
C SER A 322 22.29 52.35 3.62
N SER A 323 21.81 51.21 4.17
CA SER A 323 21.85 50.78 5.60
C SER A 323 20.83 51.56 6.44
N LEU A 324 20.11 51.04 7.42
CA LEU A 324 20.08 49.78 8.19
C LEU A 324 18.87 49.93 9.14
N GLY A 325 18.34 48.80 9.63
CA GLY A 325 17.46 48.75 10.82
C GLY A 325 15.97 48.92 10.50
N GLY A 326 15.06 47.99 10.81
CA GLY A 326 15.07 46.94 11.82
C GLY A 326 14.22 47.38 12.99
N GLU A 327 12.97 46.90 13.07
CA GLU A 327 12.29 46.71 14.35
C GLU A 327 11.14 45.71 14.23
N VAL A 328 11.07 44.86 15.25
CA VAL A 328 10.21 43.69 15.42
C VAL A 328 9.02 44.10 16.28
N SER A 329 7.83 43.57 16.02
CA SER A 329 6.70 43.67 16.94
C SER A 329 6.07 42.29 17.17
N ASN A 330 6.18 41.82 18.42
CA ASN A 330 5.51 40.67 19.01
C ASN A 330 4.01 40.95 19.21
N LEU A 331 3.15 39.92 19.05
CA LEU A 331 1.83 39.86 19.68
C LEU A 331 1.55 38.43 20.18
N ASN A 332 1.22 38.35 21.49
CA ASN A 332 0.76 37.19 22.28
C ASN A 332 -0.59 36.65 21.75
N ILE A 333 -0.83 35.33 21.66
CA ILE A 333 -1.32 34.35 22.67
C ILE A 333 -2.53 34.83 23.48
N ASP A 334 -3.67 34.15 23.27
CA ASP A 334 -4.71 33.91 24.27
C ASP A 334 -5.27 32.49 24.13
N ASP A 335 -5.29 31.78 25.25
CA ASP A 335 -5.80 30.43 25.51
C ASP A 335 -7.20 30.53 26.14
N ALA A 336 -8.14 29.66 25.76
CA ALA A 336 -9.36 29.45 26.55
C ALA A 336 -9.89 28.01 26.37
N ALA A 337 -9.63 27.19 27.38
CA ALA A 337 -10.26 25.90 27.61
C ALA A 337 -11.54 26.08 28.43
N SER A 338 -12.56 25.28 28.16
CA SER A 338 -13.72 25.11 29.05
C SER A 338 -14.17 23.66 29.06
N ASP A 339 -13.90 23.00 30.19
CA ASP A 339 -14.45 21.72 30.61
C ASP A 339 -15.96 21.83 30.92
N THR A 340 -16.72 20.77 30.66
CA THR A 340 -18.00 20.55 31.32
C THR A 340 -18.23 19.07 31.54
N THR A 341 -18.01 18.64 32.78
CA THR A 341 -18.45 17.37 33.36
C THR A 341 -19.96 17.39 33.65
N VAL A 342 -20.67 16.32 33.28
CA VAL A 342 -21.99 15.99 33.85
C VAL A 342 -22.02 14.49 34.16
N SER A 343 -22.25 14.17 35.44
CA SER A 343 -22.49 12.82 35.99
C SER A 343 -23.82 12.82 36.73
N SER A 344 -24.71 11.89 36.37
CA SER A 344 -25.86 11.32 37.12
C SER A 344 -26.80 10.68 36.10
N GLN A 345 -27.42 9.50 36.23
CA GLN A 345 -27.78 8.65 37.35
C GLN A 345 -28.13 7.27 36.75
N LEU A 346 -27.72 6.19 37.41
CA LEU A 346 -28.17 4.83 37.14
C LEU A 346 -29.54 4.63 37.79
N VAL A 347 -30.52 4.15 37.03
CA VAL A 347 -31.79 3.62 37.53
C VAL A 347 -31.74 2.10 37.37
N ASN A 348 -31.79 1.40 38.51
CA ASN A 348 -32.06 -0.03 38.60
C ASN A 348 -33.56 -0.25 38.39
N GLU A 349 -33.95 -1.06 37.42
CA GLU A 349 -35.28 -1.70 37.39
C GLU A 349 -35.09 -3.21 37.57
N GLU A 350 -35.61 -3.70 38.71
CA GLU A 350 -35.88 -5.10 38.98
C GLU A 350 -36.99 -5.61 38.05
N PHE A 351 -36.78 -6.75 37.40
CA PHE A 351 -37.86 -7.53 36.82
C PHE A 351 -38.06 -8.81 37.65
N THR A 352 -39.14 -8.80 38.42
CA THR A 352 -39.76 -9.93 39.09
C THR A 352 -40.19 -11.00 38.08
N ALA A 353 -39.84 -12.24 38.40
CA ALA A 353 -40.42 -13.44 37.81
C ALA A 353 -41.85 -13.65 38.33
N VAL A 354 -42.78 -13.97 37.43
CA VAL A 354 -44.07 -14.58 37.75
C VAL A 354 -44.36 -15.66 36.70
N GLU A 355 -44.52 -16.88 37.23
CA GLU A 355 -45.20 -18.11 36.75
C GLU A 355 -45.09 -18.56 35.28
#